data_AF-A0A959Q1Z9-F1
#
_entry.id   AF-A0A959Q1Z9-F1
#
_cell.length_a   1.000
_cell.length_b   1.000
_cell.length_c   1.000
_cell.angle_alpha   90.00
_cell.angle_beta   90.00
_cell.angle_gamma   90.00
#
_symmetry.space_group_name_H-M   'P 1'
#
loop_
_entity.id
_entity.type
_entity.pdbx_description
1 polymer ?
#
loop_
_entity_poly.entity_id
_entity_poly.type
_entity_poly.pdbx_seq_one_letter_code
_entity_poly.pdbx_strand_id
1 'polypeptide(L)'
;MSRRPYKTTGCFRFFILIIILAPVAYLVASYVNGEDGISNIKRLLHLDGKEITVSTNDAAGTDNADILKEQVRIKDARIEELMKENDKLKKDIQDMQALLNKLNNLQDSGNQ
;
A
#
# COMPACT_ATOMS: atom_id res chain seq x y z
N MET A 1 38.64 35.21 0.35
CA MET A 1 37.57 34.94 1.34
C MET A 1 37.68 33.49 1.81
N SER A 2 37.95 33.27 3.10
CA SER A 2 38.08 31.92 3.67
C SER A 2 36.70 31.28 3.88
N ARG A 3 36.42 30.17 3.18
CA ARG A 3 35.19 29.39 3.37
C ARG A 3 35.36 28.54 4.62
N ARG A 4 34.79 28.98 5.76
CA ARG A 4 34.74 28.16 6.97
C ARG A 4 33.72 27.04 6.77
N PRO A 5 34.06 25.76 7.04
CA PRO A 5 33.10 24.68 6.91
C PRO A 5 32.02 24.80 8.00
N TYR A 6 30.75 24.71 7.58
CA TYR A 6 29.62 24.72 8.50
C TYR A 6 29.72 23.52 9.44
N LYS A 7 29.89 23.80 10.74
CA LYS A 7 29.86 22.77 11.79
C LYS A 7 28.42 22.35 12.00
N THR A 8 28.03 21.22 11.43
CA THR A 8 26.73 20.61 11.71
C THR A 8 26.72 20.10 13.14
N THR A 9 25.80 20.62 13.96
CA THR A 9 25.61 20.19 15.35
C THR A 9 24.94 18.82 15.36
N GLY A 10 25.19 17.99 16.39
CA GLY A 10 24.59 16.65 16.50
C GLY A 10 23.06 16.65 16.42
N CYS A 11 22.44 17.72 16.94
CA CYS A 11 21.00 17.96 16.85
C CYS A 11 20.51 18.11 15.39
N PHE A 12 21.27 18.78 14.53
CA PHE A 12 20.93 18.93 13.12
C PHE A 12 20.94 17.60 12.36
N ARG A 13 21.89 16.70 12.69
CA ARG A 13 21.91 15.34 12.12
C ARG A 13 20.68 14.52 12.51
N PHE A 14 20.20 14.67 13.74
CA PHE A 14 18.98 14.03 14.21
C PHE A 14 17.73 14.54 13.48
N PHE A 15 17.63 15.85 13.24
CA PHE A 15 16.53 16.41 12.46
C PHE A 15 16.50 15.91 11.02
N ILE A 16 17.65 15.78 10.37
CA ILE A 16 17.74 15.20 9.01
C ILE A 16 17.20 13.77 9.02
N LEU A 17 17.56 12.96 10.01
CA LEU A 17 17.05 11.60 10.13
C LEU A 17 15.53 11.57 10.29
N ILE A 18 14.96 12.42 11.15
CA ILE A 18 13.50 12.47 11.34
C ILE A 18 12.79 12.89 10.06
N ILE A 19 13.31 13.87 9.33
CA ILE A 19 12.69 14.35 8.08
C ILE A 19 12.57 13.23 7.05
N ILE A 20 13.51 12.27 7.03
CA ILE A 20 13.47 11.12 6.12
C ILE A 20 12.67 9.96 6.73
N LEU A 21 12.82 9.71 8.03
CA LEU A 21 12.22 8.56 8.69
C LEU A 21 10.71 8.74 8.88
N ALA A 22 10.23 9.96 9.14
CA ALA A 22 8.82 10.26 9.32
C ALA A 22 7.94 9.89 8.10
N PRO A 23 8.25 10.33 6.86
CA PRO A 23 7.45 9.94 5.70
C PRO A 23 7.55 8.44 5.41
N VAL A 24 8.71 7.80 5.64
CA VAL A 24 8.86 6.35 5.47
C VAL A 24 8.01 5.59 6.48
N ALA A 25 8.03 5.98 7.75
CA ALA A 25 7.22 5.38 8.79
C ALA A 25 5.72 5.55 8.50
N TYR A 26 5.31 6.71 7.97
CA TYR A 26 3.94 6.96 7.55
C TYR A 26 3.51 6.02 6.42
N LEU A 27 4.36 5.80 5.41
CA LEU A 27 4.07 4.86 4.31
C LEU A 27 3.93 3.42 4.82
N VAL A 28 4.79 3.00 5.74
CA VAL A 28 4.70 1.66 6.35
C VAL A 28 3.40 1.51 7.14
N ALA A 29 3.05 2.51 7.95
CA ALA A 29 1.82 2.51 8.73
C ALA A 29 0.57 2.50 7.83
N SER A 30 0.57 3.27 6.73
CA SER A 30 -0.55 3.30 5.80
C SER A 30 -0.71 1.95 5.09
N TYR A 31 0.40 1.30 4.71
CA TYR A 31 0.38 -0.01 4.05
C TYR A 31 -0.25 -1.08 4.94
N VAL A 32 0.09 -1.10 6.23
CA VAL A 32 -0.50 -2.04 7.19
C VAL A 32 -1.99 -1.79 7.40
N ASN A 33 -2.43 -0.53 7.37
CA ASN A 33 -3.84 -0.14 7.51
C ASN A 33 -4.64 -0.28 6.20
N GLY A 34 -4.02 -0.65 5.09
CA GLY A 34 -4.67 -0.75 3.77
C GLY A 34 -4.93 0.60 3.10
N GLU A 35 -4.33 1.67 3.60
CA GLU A 35 -4.43 3.02 3.04
C GLU A 35 -3.28 3.31 2.05
N ASP A 36 -3.62 3.99 0.96
CA ASP A 36 -2.66 4.43 -0.06
C ASP A 36 -1.90 5.69 0.41
N GLY A 37 -0.85 5.48 1.20
CA GLY A 37 -0.05 6.54 1.81
C GLY A 37 0.65 7.42 0.79
N ILE A 38 1.04 6.86 -0.36
CA ILE A 38 1.70 7.60 -1.45
C ILE A 38 0.70 8.59 -2.07
N SER A 39 -0.53 8.13 -2.32
CA SER A 39 -1.60 8.99 -2.84
C SER A 39 -1.98 10.09 -1.84
N ASN A 40 -2.04 9.77 -0.55
CA ASN A 40 -2.32 10.75 0.51
C ASN A 40 -1.19 11.79 0.67
N ILE A 41 0.09 11.39 0.59
CA ILE A 41 1.22 12.32 0.60
C ILE A 41 1.19 13.20 -0.65
N LYS A 42 0.92 12.63 -1.83
CA LYS A 42 0.81 13.39 -3.08
C LYS A 42 -0.31 14.41 -2.97
N ARG A 43 -1.47 14.04 -2.42
CA ARG A 43 -2.58 14.96 -2.17
C ARG A 43 -2.17 16.07 -1.19
N LEU A 44 -1.60 15.71 -0.04
CA LEU A 44 -1.14 16.66 0.99
C LEU A 44 -0.10 17.65 0.47
N LEU A 45 0.83 17.20 -0.38
CA LEU A 45 1.84 18.04 -1.02
C LEU A 45 1.26 18.94 -2.13
N HIS A 46 0.13 18.56 -2.75
CA HIS A 46 -0.56 19.37 -3.75
C HIS A 46 -1.63 20.32 -3.16
N LEU A 47 -1.88 20.32 -1.85
CA LEU A 47 -3.02 21.03 -1.26
C LEU A 47 -2.80 22.53 -0.97
N ASP A 48 -1.56 23.04 -1.01
CA ASP A 48 -1.26 24.43 -0.59
C ASP A 48 -0.59 25.32 -1.66
N GLY A 49 -0.68 24.96 -2.95
CA GLY A 49 -0.41 25.90 -4.06
C GLY A 49 0.97 26.57 -4.11
N LYS A 50 1.94 26.11 -3.32
CA LYS A 50 3.34 26.57 -3.38
C LYS A 50 4.23 25.37 -3.63
N GLU A 51 4.52 25.17 -4.91
CA GLU A 51 5.46 24.16 -5.40
C GLU A 51 6.76 24.17 -4.59
N ILE A 52 6.99 23.12 -3.80
CA ILE A 52 8.34 22.63 -3.60
C ILE A 52 8.55 21.63 -4.73
N THR A 53 9.03 22.15 -5.85
CA THR A 53 9.38 21.40 -7.05
C THR A 53 10.52 20.43 -6.71
N VAL A 54 10.18 19.21 -6.30
CA VAL A 54 10.99 18.06 -6.68
C VAL A 54 10.46 17.64 -8.04
N SER A 55 11.10 18.21 -9.06
CA SER A 55 10.82 17.93 -10.47
C SER A 55 10.84 16.42 -10.71
N THR A 56 9.64 15.85 -10.79
CA THR A 56 9.39 14.68 -11.63
C THR A 56 8.37 15.19 -12.62
N ASN A 57 8.84 15.45 -13.83
CA ASN A 57 8.05 15.96 -14.94
C ASN A 57 6.78 15.12 -15.09
N ASP A 58 5.61 15.77 -15.05
CA ASP A 58 4.42 15.33 -15.77
C ASP A 58 3.53 16.54 -16.02
N ALA A 59 3.78 17.18 -17.16
CA ALA A 59 2.84 18.07 -17.80
C ALA A 59 1.76 17.21 -18.46
N ALA A 60 0.52 17.21 -17.94
CA ALA A 60 -0.64 16.67 -18.67
C ALA A 60 -1.97 17.08 -18.00
N GLY A 61 -2.39 18.33 -18.16
CA GLY A 61 -3.66 18.82 -17.61
C GLY A 61 -4.94 18.27 -18.24
N THR A 62 -4.85 17.39 -19.25
CA THR A 62 -6.03 16.93 -20.02
C THR A 62 -6.08 15.41 -20.24
N ASP A 63 -4.94 14.70 -20.25
CA ASP A 63 -4.90 13.25 -20.55
C ASP A 63 -5.12 12.35 -19.31
N ASN A 64 -4.99 12.91 -18.11
CA ASN A 64 -5.05 12.15 -16.86
C ASN A 64 -6.45 11.56 -16.57
N ALA A 65 -7.54 12.19 -17.03
CA ALA A 65 -8.89 11.72 -16.76
C ALA A 65 -9.22 10.41 -17.50
N ASP A 66 -8.81 10.29 -18.77
CA ASP A 66 -9.04 9.08 -19.57
C ASP A 66 -8.12 7.94 -19.11
N ILE A 67 -6.88 8.24 -18.73
CA ILE A 67 -5.96 7.24 -18.15
C ILE A 67 -6.49 6.74 -16.80
N LEU A 68 -7.05 7.61 -15.97
CA LEU A 68 -7.63 7.22 -14.69
C LEU A 68 -8.88 6.36 -14.87
N LYS A 69 -9.72 6.67 -15.86
CA LYS A 69 -10.91 5.89 -16.18
C LYS A 69 -10.56 4.48 -16.66
N GLU A 70 -9.51 4.34 -17.48
CA GLU A 70 -9.05 3.02 -17.91
C GLU A 70 -8.39 2.24 -16.76
N GLN A 71 -7.63 2.91 -15.89
CA GLN A 71 -7.08 2.27 -14.68
C GLN A 71 -8.18 1.80 -13.72
N VAL A 72 -9.26 2.57 -13.54
CA VAL A 72 -10.42 2.15 -12.74
C VAL A 72 -11.06 0.92 -13.37
N ARG A 73 -11.28 0.92 -14.68
CA ARG A 73 -11.85 -0.23 -15.39
C ARG A 73 -11.00 -1.51 -15.25
N ILE A 74 -9.68 -1.37 -15.36
CA ILE A 74 -8.74 -2.49 -15.18
C ILE A 74 -8.75 -2.99 -13.73
N LYS A 75 -8.78 -2.07 -12.75
CA LYS A 75 -8.85 -2.42 -11.33
C LYS A 75 -10.16 -3.11 -10.98
N ASP A 76 -11.28 -2.64 -11.49
CA ASP A 76 -12.60 -3.23 -11.26
C ASP A 76 -12.66 -4.67 -11.81
N ALA A 77 -12.14 -4.90 -13.02
CA ALA A 77 -12.04 -6.23 -13.59
C ALA A 77 -11.14 -7.16 -12.74
N ARG A 78 -10.03 -6.62 -12.22
CA ARG A 78 -9.13 -7.39 -11.34
C ARG A 78 -9.74 -7.68 -9.98
N ILE A 79 -10.53 -6.76 -9.43
CA ILE A 79 -11.26 -6.96 -8.17
C ILE A 79 -12.29 -8.07 -8.36
N GLU A 80 -13.06 -8.06 -9.45
CA GLU A 80 -14.04 -9.11 -9.73
C GLU A 80 -13.39 -10.50 -9.84
N GLU A 81 -12.25 -10.59 -10.55
CA GLU A 81 -11.47 -11.82 -10.67
C GLU A 81 -10.97 -12.31 -9.30
N LEU A 82 -10.37 -11.42 -8.50
CA LEU A 82 -9.86 -11.73 -7.17
C LEU A 82 -10.98 -12.11 -6.18
N MET A 83 -12.17 -11.52 -6.30
CA MET A 83 -13.33 -11.90 -5.50
C MET A 83 -13.79 -13.31 -5.85
N LYS A 84 -13.89 -13.63 -7.14
CA LYS A 84 -14.25 -14.96 -7.60
C LYS A 84 -13.23 -16.03 -7.18
N GLU A 85 -11.95 -15.70 -7.22
CA GLU A 85 -10.89 -16.57 -6.74
C GLU A 85 -10.99 -16.78 -5.23
N ASN A 86 -11.22 -15.72 -4.44
CA ASN A 86 -11.44 -15.85 -3.00
C ASN A 86 -12.65 -16.72 -2.65
N ASP A 87 -13.76 -16.56 -3.35
CA ASP A 87 -14.95 -17.39 -3.13
C ASP A 87 -14.69 -18.85 -3.46
N LYS A 88 -13.94 -19.11 -4.55
CA LYS A 88 -13.52 -20.47 -4.91
C LYS A 88 -12.61 -21.07 -3.84
N LEU A 89 -11.57 -20.34 -3.43
CA LEU A 89 -10.64 -20.80 -2.39
C LEU A 89 -11.36 -21.05 -1.06
N LYS A 90 -12.31 -20.19 -0.69
CA LYS A 90 -13.11 -20.36 0.52
C LYS A 90 -13.95 -21.63 0.46
N LYS A 91 -14.53 -21.94 -0.70
CA LYS A 91 -15.26 -23.18 -0.93
C LYS A 91 -14.36 -24.40 -0.84
N ASP A 92 -13.18 -24.36 -1.48
CA ASP A 92 -12.21 -25.45 -1.43
C ASP A 92 -11.74 -25.71 0.02
N ILE A 93 -11.51 -24.66 0.81
CA ILE A 93 -11.18 -24.78 2.24
C ILE A 93 -12.34 -25.41 3.02
N GLN A 94 -13.59 -24.99 2.79
CA GLN A 94 -14.75 -25.58 3.44
C GLN A 94 -14.93 -27.05 3.09
N ASP A 95 -14.75 -27.41 1.82
CA ASP A 95 -14.85 -28.79 1.36
C ASP A 95 -13.73 -29.65 1.98
N MET A 96 -12.49 -29.16 2.00
CA MET A 96 -11.38 -29.84 2.68
C MET A 96 -11.64 -30.00 4.19
N GLN A 97 -12.15 -28.98 4.87
CA GLN A 97 -12.51 -29.07 6.29
C GLN A 97 -13.65 -30.07 6.53
N ALA A 98 -14.65 -30.13 5.65
CA ALA A 98 -15.74 -31.10 5.74
C ALA A 98 -15.22 -32.53 5.53
N LEU A 99 -14.27 -32.73 4.61
CA LEU A 99 -13.60 -34.03 4.41
C LEU A 99 -12.76 -34.44 5.62
N LEU A 100 -11.99 -33.52 6.20
CA LEU A 100 -11.22 -33.77 7.41
C LEU A 100 -12.13 -34.14 8.59
N ASN A 101 -13.23 -33.41 8.77
CA ASN A 101 -14.20 -33.72 9.82
C ASN A 101 -14.85 -35.10 9.61
N LYS A 102 -15.18 -35.47 8.36
CA LYS A 102 -15.69 -36.82 8.04
C LYS A 102 -14.64 -37.89 8.35
N LEU A 103 -13.39 -37.70 7.96
CA LEU A 103 -12.30 -38.64 8.25
C LEU A 103 -12.06 -38.80 9.74
N ASN A 104 -12.06 -37.70 10.50
CA ASN A 104 -11.88 -37.73 11.94
C ASN A 104 -13.01 -38.50 12.65
N ASN A 105 -14.27 -38.27 12.24
CA ASN A 105 -15.42 -39.01 12.78
C ASN A 105 -15.40 -40.51 12.43
N LEU A 106 -14.85 -40.88 11.26
CA LEU A 106 -14.71 -42.29 10.87
C LEU A 106 -13.56 -42.97 11.64
N GLN A 107 -12.48 -42.25 11.91
CA GLN A 107 -11.37 -42.77 12.71
C GLN A 107 -11.78 -43.01 14.18
N ASP A 108 -12.63 -42.15 14.73
CA ASP A 108 -13.17 -42.30 16.09
C ASP A 108 -14.20 -43.45 16.21
N SER A 109 -14.92 -43.73 15.11
CA SER A 109 -15.83 -44.89 15.00
C SER A 109 -15.12 -46.23 14.80
N GLY A 110 -13.86 -46.24 14.34
CA GLY A 110 -13.07 -47.45 14.12
C GLY A 110 -12.25 -47.89 15.33
N ASN A 111 -12.24 -47.09 16.41
CA ASN A 111 -11.41 -47.29 17.60
C ASN A 111 -12.23 -47.60 18.87
N GLN A 112 -13.52 -47.92 18.72
CA GLN A 112 -14.39 -48.46 19.78
C GLN A 112 -14.73 -49.93 19.51
#